data_AF-A0A6N2BX74-F1
#
_entry.id   AF-A0A6N2BX74-F1
#
_cell.length_a   1.000
_cell.length_b   1.000
_cell.length_c   1.000
_cell.angle_alpha   90.00
_cell.angle_beta   90.00
_cell.angle_gamma   90.00
#
_symmetry.space_group_name_H-M   'P 1'
#
loop_
_entity.id
_entity.type
_entity.pdbx_description
1 polymer ?
#
loop_
_entity_poly.entity_id
_entity_poly.type
_entity_poly.pdbx_seq_one_letter_code
_entity_poly.pdbx_strand_id
1 'polypeptide(L)'
;VFQKEKKTLFEDAKKFATQTGANVGVMLFSLGGKSCSYGFTSIEDIIENFLKVKVEENQRHYAEDESNGFEQDKHMEEQKLALKLPVEKIKKKIQNSILIEHLKLI
;
A
#
# COMPACT_ATOMS: atom_id res chain seq x y z
N VAL A 1 -14.48 -9.66 -23.36
CA VAL A 1 -14.50 -10.36 -22.05
C VAL A 1 -14.51 -9.35 -20.92
N PHE A 2 -13.40 -8.63 -20.68
CA PHE A 2 -13.26 -7.61 -19.63
C PHE A 2 -14.44 -6.62 -19.50
N GLN A 3 -14.85 -5.95 -20.59
CA GLN A 3 -15.94 -4.95 -20.50
C GLN A 3 -17.30 -5.55 -20.09
N LYS A 4 -17.56 -6.79 -20.50
CA LYS A 4 -18.78 -7.51 -20.15
C LYS A 4 -18.75 -7.90 -18.67
N GLU A 5 -17.64 -8.47 -18.21
CA GLU A 5 -17.42 -8.87 -16.81
C GLU A 5 -17.44 -7.66 -15.88
N LYS A 6 -16.78 -6.55 -16.26
CA LYS A 6 -16.84 -5.28 -15.54
C LYS A 6 -18.28 -4.80 -15.33
N LYS A 7 -19.10 -4.85 -16.38
CA LYS A 7 -20.50 -4.43 -16.30
C LYS A 7 -21.28 -5.34 -15.35
N THR A 8 -21.16 -6.66 -15.51
CA THR A 8 -21.83 -7.63 -14.63
C THR A 8 -21.43 -7.42 -13.17
N LEU A 9 -20.14 -7.28 -12.89
CA LEU A 9 -19.63 -7.04 -11.54
C LEU A 9 -20.19 -5.77 -10.91
N PHE A 10 -20.32 -4.68 -11.68
CA PHE A 10 -20.90 -3.44 -11.16
C PHE A 10 -22.40 -3.55 -10.88
N GLU A 11 -23.15 -4.27 -11.71
CA GLU A 11 -24.57 -4.55 -11.45
C GLU A 11 -24.75 -5.44 -10.22
N ASP A 12 -23.91 -6.46 -10.05
CA ASP A 12 -23.94 -7.35 -8.88
C ASP A 12 -23.60 -6.59 -7.59
N ALA A 13 -22.57 -5.73 -7.62
CA ALA A 13 -22.21 -4.87 -6.50
C ALA A 13 -23.35 -3.91 -6.12
N LYS A 14 -24.00 -3.30 -7.13
CA LYS A 14 -25.17 -2.44 -6.93
C LYS A 14 -26.34 -3.20 -6.30
N LYS A 15 -26.64 -4.39 -6.80
CA LYS A 15 -27.71 -5.24 -6.26
C LYS A 15 -27.42 -5.61 -4.81
N PHE A 16 -26.20 -6.03 -4.51
CA PHE A 16 -25.78 -6.40 -3.16
C PHE A 16 -25.90 -5.21 -2.19
N ALA A 17 -25.40 -4.04 -2.57
CA ALA A 17 -25.49 -2.82 -1.76
C ALA A 17 -26.94 -2.42 -1.50
N THR A 18 -27.79 -2.48 -2.53
CA THR A 18 -29.23 -2.16 -2.41
C THR A 18 -29.96 -3.13 -1.48
N GLN A 19 -29.64 -4.42 -1.53
CA GLN A 19 -30.29 -5.45 -0.72
C GLN A 19 -29.87 -5.42 0.75
N THR A 20 -28.60 -5.07 1.01
CA THR A 20 -28.02 -5.15 2.35
C THR A 20 -27.94 -3.81 3.06
N GLY A 21 -28.04 -2.69 2.31
CA GLY A 21 -27.70 -1.36 2.81
C GLY A 21 -26.21 -1.16 3.08
N ALA A 22 -25.36 -2.13 2.71
CA ALA A 22 -23.92 -2.03 2.91
C ALA A 22 -23.31 -0.96 2.00
N ASN A 23 -22.29 -0.27 2.51
CA ASN A 23 -21.50 0.65 1.70
C ASN A 23 -20.44 -0.14 0.92
N VAL A 24 -20.60 -0.21 -0.41
CA VAL A 24 -19.82 -1.13 -1.28
C VAL A 24 -19.04 -0.34 -2.31
N GLY A 25 -17.73 -0.60 -2.36
CA GLY A 25 -16.81 -0.05 -3.36
C GLY A 25 -16.08 -1.15 -4.12
N VAL A 26 -15.96 -1.01 -5.43
CA VAL A 26 -15.21 -1.91 -6.31
C VAL A 26 -14.22 -1.09 -7.12
N MET A 27 -12.96 -1.54 -7.17
CA MET A 27 -11.91 -0.91 -7.96
C MET A 27 -11.19 -1.95 -8.81
N LEU A 28 -11.10 -1.69 -10.12
CA LEU A 28 -10.52 -2.59 -11.11
C LEU A 28 -9.33 -1.91 -11.78
N PHE A 29 -8.20 -2.62 -11.81
CA PHE A 29 -7.00 -2.19 -12.51
C PHE A 29 -6.79 -3.08 -13.74
N SER A 30 -6.83 -2.48 -14.92
CA SER A 30 -6.45 -3.20 -16.14
C SER A 30 -4.93 -3.30 -16.27
N LEU A 31 -4.45 -4.32 -16.97
CA LEU A 31 -3.01 -4.46 -17.29
C LEU A 31 -2.46 -3.24 -18.07
N GLY A 32 -3.34 -2.48 -18.75
CA GLY A 32 -2.98 -1.24 -19.45
C GLY A 32 -2.89 -0.01 -18.54
N GLY A 33 -2.93 -0.17 -17.22
CA GLY A 33 -2.81 0.92 -16.25
C GLY A 33 -4.07 1.78 -16.07
N LYS A 34 -5.12 1.56 -16.87
CA LYS A 34 -6.41 2.23 -16.67
C LYS A 34 -7.15 1.60 -15.50
N SER A 35 -7.51 2.42 -14.52
CA SER A 35 -8.41 2.04 -13.44
C SER A 35 -9.86 2.39 -13.78
N CYS A 36 -10.79 1.66 -13.19
CA CYS A 36 -12.19 2.05 -13.14
C CYS A 36 -12.78 1.58 -11.81
N SER A 37 -13.77 2.32 -11.34
CA SER A 37 -14.37 2.10 -10.03
C SER A 37 -15.90 2.15 -10.10
N TYR A 38 -16.50 1.56 -9.08
CA TYR A 38 -17.90 1.69 -8.73
C TYR A 38 -17.97 1.96 -7.22
N GLY A 39 -18.77 2.93 -6.81
CA GLY A 39 -19.13 3.17 -5.41
C GLY A 39 -20.63 3.26 -5.29
N PHE A 40 -21.20 2.68 -4.22
CA PHE A 40 -22.64 2.77 -3.96
C PHE A 40 -23.08 4.22 -3.70
N THR A 41 -22.31 4.99 -2.93
CA THR A 41 -22.43 6.45 -2.80
C THR A 41 -21.40 7.15 -3.71
N SER A 42 -20.13 7.04 -3.36
CA SER A 42 -18.95 7.51 -4.08
C SER A 42 -17.78 6.61 -3.66
N ILE A 43 -16.86 6.34 -4.59
CA ILE A 43 -15.68 5.53 -4.24
C ILE A 43 -14.76 6.29 -3.27
N GLU A 44 -14.69 7.62 -3.39
CA GLU A 44 -13.93 8.50 -2.52
C GLU A 44 -14.47 8.46 -1.08
N ASP A 45 -15.79 8.60 -0.88
CA ASP A 45 -16.43 8.54 0.43
C ASP A 45 -16.19 7.18 1.12
N ILE A 46 -16.25 6.10 0.33
CA ILE A 46 -16.00 4.74 0.83
C ILE A 46 -14.57 4.58 1.30
N ILE A 47 -13.60 5.09 0.52
CA ILE A 47 -12.18 5.06 0.88
C ILE A 47 -11.95 5.88 2.15
N GLU A 48 -12.50 7.09 2.23
CA GLU A 48 -12.36 7.95 3.41
C GLU A 48 -12.92 7.27 4.66
N ASN A 49 -14.13 6.70 4.59
CA ASN A 49 -14.74 5.98 5.70
C ASN A 49 -13.92 4.76 6.13
N PHE A 50 -13.40 3.99 5.17
CA PHE A 50 -12.53 2.85 5.47
C PHE A 50 -11.25 3.27 6.21
N LEU A 51 -10.61 4.35 5.75
CA LEU A 51 -9.41 4.89 6.38
C LEU A 51 -9.70 5.45 7.78
N LYS A 52 -10.83 6.12 7.96
CA LYS A 52 -11.27 6.64 9.26
C LYS A 52 -11.48 5.52 10.28
N VAL A 53 -12.21 4.46 9.90
CA VAL A 53 -12.43 3.28 10.78
C VAL A 53 -11.10 2.65 11.19
N LYS A 54 -10.13 2.53 10.27
CA LYS A 54 -8.78 2.02 10.58
C LYS A 54 -8.03 2.89 11.60
N VAL A 55 -8.15 4.21 11.51
CA VAL A 55 -7.55 5.12 12.49
C VAL A 55 -8.21 4.97 13.86
N GLU A 56 -9.53 4.85 13.90
CA GLU A 56 -10.30 4.69 15.15
C GLU A 56 -10.10 3.32 15.82
N GLU A 57 -9.90 2.24 15.07
CA GLU A 57 -9.51 0.93 15.62
C GLU A 57 -8.14 0.94 16.27
N ASN A 58 -7.18 1.64 15.64
CA ASN A 58 -5.87 1.85 16.25
C ASN A 58 -6.00 2.70 17.53
N GLN A 59 -6.80 3.77 17.51
CA GLN A 59 -7.04 4.64 18.68
C GLN A 59 -7.70 3.91 19.86
N ARG A 60 -8.56 2.93 19.61
CA ARG A 60 -9.18 2.11 20.67
C ARG A 60 -8.22 1.16 21.38
N HIS A 61 -7.07 0.85 20.79
CA HIS A 61 -5.97 0.15 21.47
C HIS A 61 -5.07 1.10 22.30
N TYR A 62 -5.17 2.42 22.12
CA TYR A 62 -4.33 3.39 22.84
C TYR A 62 -5.01 3.99 24.10
N ALA A 63 -6.25 3.60 24.42
CA ALA A 63 -6.92 4.04 25.64
C ALA A 63 -6.57 3.19 26.89
N GLU A 64 -5.84 2.09 26.72
CA GLU A 64 -5.30 1.24 27.79
C GLU A 64 -3.81 0.97 27.57
N ASP A 65 -2.98 2.01 27.47
CA ASP A 65 -1.63 2.01 28.07
C ASP A 65 -0.92 3.33 27.76
N GLU A 66 -0.78 4.17 28.78
CA GLU A 66 0.33 5.11 28.87
C GLU A 66 1.63 4.30 29.05
N SER A 67 2.11 3.70 27.95
CA SER A 67 3.43 3.08 27.92
C SER A 67 3.99 3.19 26.50
N ASN A 68 4.75 4.26 26.32
CA ASN A 68 5.78 4.45 25.30
C ASN A 68 6.28 3.14 24.64
N GLY A 69 5.91 2.93 23.39
CA GLY A 69 6.44 1.85 22.58
C GLY A 69 5.65 1.65 21.30
N PHE A 70 6.05 2.31 20.22
CA PHE A 70 5.93 1.65 18.94
C PHE A 70 6.63 0.30 19.12
N GLU A 71 5.89 -0.81 19.10
CA GLU A 71 6.51 -2.10 18.81
C GLU A 71 7.04 -1.98 17.38
N GLN A 72 8.27 -1.45 17.29
CA GLN A 72 9.11 -1.60 16.13
C GLN A 72 9.17 -3.10 15.89
N ASP A 73 8.54 -3.53 14.81
CA ASP A 73 8.59 -4.91 14.36
C ASP A 73 10.06 -5.35 14.37
N LYS A 74 10.45 -6.14 15.37
CA LYS A 74 11.85 -6.51 15.64
C LYS A 74 12.47 -7.17 14.42
N HIS A 75 11.63 -7.87 13.65
CA HIS A 75 11.99 -8.50 12.40
C HIS A 75 12.40 -7.48 11.32
N MET A 76 11.76 -6.32 11.25
CA MET A 76 12.09 -5.26 10.30
C MET A 76 13.41 -4.57 10.64
N GLU A 77 13.70 -4.32 11.92
CA GLU A 77 14.99 -3.75 12.34
C GLU A 77 16.16 -4.73 12.16
N GLU A 78 15.95 -6.03 12.44
CA GLU A 78 16.94 -7.06 12.14
C GLU A 78 17.25 -7.15 10.63
N GLN A 79 16.24 -7.12 9.77
CA GLN A 79 16.43 -7.09 8.32
C GLN A 79 17.18 -5.84 7.85
N LYS A 80 16.86 -4.67 8.41
CA LYS A 80 17.54 -3.40 8.11
C LYS A 80 19.00 -3.41 8.54
N LEU A 81 19.30 -3.99 9.72
CA LEU A 81 20.67 -4.18 10.21
C LEU A 81 21.44 -5.18 9.33
N ALA A 82 20.81 -6.28 8.93
CA ALA A 82 21.40 -7.28 8.04
C ALA A 82 21.75 -6.70 6.65
N LEU A 83 20.95 -5.75 6.16
CA LEU A 83 21.17 -5.10 4.86
C LEU A 83 22.16 -3.92 4.90
N LYS A 84 22.48 -3.37 6.08
CA LYS A 84 23.33 -2.19 6.21
C LYS A 84 24.76 -2.43 5.70
N LEU A 85 25.36 -3.56 6.07
CA LEU A 85 26.72 -3.91 5.66
C LEU A 85 26.87 -4.21 4.14
N PRO A 86 26.00 -5.01 3.50
CA PRO A 86 26.11 -5.26 2.06
C PRO A 86 25.89 -4.00 1.22
N VAL A 87 24.97 -3.11 1.63
CA VAL A 87 24.75 -1.82 0.94
C VAL A 87 26.01 -0.95 0.96
N GLU A 88 26.66 -0.80 2.12
CA GLU A 88 27.89 -0.02 2.23
C GLU A 88 29.05 -0.62 1.42
N LYS A 89 29.18 -1.96 1.37
CA LYS A 89 30.18 -2.64 0.53
C LYS A 89 29.95 -2.38 -0.97
N ILE A 90 28.71 -2.46 -1.43
CA ILE A 90 28.34 -2.20 -2.83
C ILE A 90 28.64 -0.73 -3.17
N LYS A 91 28.24 0.21 -2.30
CA LYS A 91 28.50 1.64 -2.47
C LYS A 91 30.00 1.93 -2.62
N LYS A 92 30.84 1.38 -1.75
CA LYS A 92 32.30 1.55 -1.81
C LYS A 92 32.90 0.95 -3.09
N LYS A 93 32.40 -0.23 -3.52
CA LYS A 93 32.86 -0.87 -4.77
C LYS A 93 32.54 -0.01 -5.99
N ILE A 94 31.33 0.54 -6.06
CA ILE A 94 30.91 1.43 -7.15
C ILE A 94 31.75 2.70 -7.14
N GLN A 95 31.92 3.35 -5.99
CA GLN A 95 32.76 4.55 -5.86
C GLN A 95 34.21 4.31 -6.31
N ASN A 96 34.80 3.19 -5.92
CA ASN A 96 36.15 2.82 -6.35
C ASN A 96 36.22 2.56 -7.86
N SER A 97 35.20 1.89 -8.43
CA SER A 97 35.15 1.64 -9.88
C SER A 97 35.07 2.96 -10.66
N ILE A 98 34.24 3.89 -10.21
CA ILE A 98 34.12 5.22 -10.83
C ILE A 98 35.45 5.98 -10.73
N LEU A 99 36.10 5.95 -9.57
CA LEU A 99 37.41 6.58 -9.38
C LEU A 99 38.48 6.00 -10.32
N ILE A 100 38.53 4.67 -10.44
CA ILE A 100 39.49 3.99 -11.32
C ILE A 100 39.24 4.34 -12.79
N GLU A 101 37.98 4.35 -13.25
CA GLU A 101 37.65 4.74 -14.63
C GLU A 101 38.04 6.20 -14.91
N HIS A 102 37.80 7.13 -13.99
CA HIS A 102 38.26 8.51 -14.15
C HIS A 102 39.78 8.64 -14.20
N LEU A 103 40.52 7.83 -13.44
CA LEU A 103 41.98 7.83 -13.45
C LEU A 103 42.58 7.23 -14.74
N LYS A 104 41.85 6.35 -15.45
CA LYS A 104 42.27 5.83 -16.77
C LYS A 104 42.12 6.84 -17.91
N LEU A 105 41.35 7.91 -17.69
CA LEU A 105 41.04 8.93 -18.69
C LEU A 105 41.98 10.15 -18.65
N ILE A 106 43.01 10.12 -17.78
CA ILE A 106 44.08 11.11 -17.64
C ILE A 106 45.39 10.46 -18.08
#